data_AF-A0A7X1LHT9-F1
#
_entry.id   AF-A0A7X1LHT9-F1
#
_cell.length_a   1.000
_cell.length_b   1.000
_cell.length_c   1.000
_cell.angle_alpha   90.00
_cell.angle_beta   90.00
_cell.angle_gamma   90.00
#
_symmetry.space_group_name_H-M   'P 1'
#
loop_
_entity.id
_entity.type
_entity.pdbx_description
1 polymer ?
#
loop_
_entity_poly.entity_id
_entity_poly.type
_entity_poly.pdbx_seq_one_letter_code
_entity_poly.pdbx_strand_id
1 'polypeptide(L)'
;MERGNLMYFKNFIVFGISHKNLDLEERERFIKNDPNFIVEKLFKEKKILGYVNLSTCLRVEYYLYLDKKYPIEEFQKELGMKNAFIKNGHDAVNYLFRVTCGFESVIKGEDQILAQIKKAQLLSMENKVSNSNINVIFNKAIELGKKFRNKSKICHNALSLEAISLKFIKNRVGDLKDKKILILGVGDLAKDIMGILMKEEYNSLTITNRSYHKALEISDVYNAQVISFEDKLEEIVKSDIIISATSAPHAIIKKDEIIPLLEETKDYIFLDLAVPRDIEVGVEELENVNLYNIDDVWGVYYENLENRENLLTKYEYMLGEQMLNLRKWFEYKEGIA
;
A
#
# COMPACT_ATOMS: atom_id res chain seq x y z
N MET A 1 -0.16 -31.08 25.04
CA MET A 1 -0.97 -30.38 24.01
C MET A 1 -0.11 -29.70 22.93
N GLU A 2 1.16 -29.37 23.15
CA GLU A 2 2.01 -28.70 22.14
C GLU A 2 2.48 -29.58 20.96
N ARG A 3 2.64 -30.90 21.14
CA ARG A 3 3.13 -31.79 20.06
C ARG A 3 2.18 -31.94 18.86
N GLY A 4 0.87 -31.69 19.05
CA GLY A 4 -0.10 -31.68 17.95
C GLY A 4 -0.14 -30.36 17.17
N ASN A 5 0.40 -29.27 17.73
CA ASN A 5 0.34 -27.94 17.10
C ASN A 5 1.26 -27.79 15.86
N LEU A 6 2.27 -28.65 15.74
CA LEU A 6 3.37 -28.49 14.78
C LEU A 6 3.24 -29.30 13.48
N MET A 7 2.32 -30.26 13.39
CA MET A 7 2.38 -31.29 12.35
C MET A 7 1.73 -30.87 11.02
N TYR A 8 0.60 -30.15 11.06
CA TYR A 8 -0.21 -29.87 9.85
C TYR A 8 0.38 -28.82 8.91
N PHE A 9 1.12 -27.86 9.47
CA PHE A 9 1.65 -26.72 8.72
C PHE A 9 3.13 -26.82 8.43
N LYS A 10 3.83 -27.87 8.89
CA LYS A 10 5.30 -27.94 8.92
C LYS A 10 5.98 -27.54 7.61
N ASN A 11 5.35 -27.87 6.48
CA ASN A 11 5.88 -27.60 5.15
C ASN A 11 5.40 -26.27 4.53
N PHE A 12 4.49 -25.55 5.19
CA PHE A 12 4.12 -24.21 4.79
C PHE A 12 5.18 -23.24 5.30
N ILE A 13 5.76 -22.48 4.39
CA ILE A 13 6.81 -21.51 4.69
C ILE A 13 6.49 -20.18 4.03
N VAL A 14 7.04 -19.11 4.60
CA VAL A 14 7.12 -17.80 3.95
C VAL A 14 8.54 -17.32 4.02
N PHE A 15 9.06 -16.82 2.90
CA PHE A 15 10.27 -16.03 2.88
C PHE A 15 10.05 -14.72 2.13
N GLY A 16 10.80 -13.69 2.48
CA GLY A 16 10.67 -12.43 1.79
C GLY A 16 11.42 -11.29 2.43
N ILE A 17 11.11 -10.11 1.91
CA ILE A 17 11.63 -8.82 2.36
C ILE A 17 10.47 -7.86 2.57
N SER A 18 10.66 -6.91 3.49
CA SER A 18 9.69 -5.84 3.72
C SER A 18 10.43 -4.56 4.10
N HIS A 19 9.75 -3.42 3.97
CA HIS A 19 10.22 -2.11 4.43
C HIS A 19 10.71 -2.08 5.90
N LYS A 20 10.29 -3.03 6.75
CA LYS A 20 10.75 -3.12 8.14
C LYS A 20 12.17 -3.68 8.27
N ASN A 21 12.60 -4.47 7.30
CA ASN A 21 13.81 -5.27 7.40
C ASN A 21 14.93 -4.78 6.49
N LEU A 22 14.59 -4.03 5.42
CA LEU A 22 15.55 -3.59 4.41
C LEU A 22 15.20 -2.21 3.88
N ASP A 23 16.24 -1.43 3.57
CA ASP A 23 16.10 -0.13 2.92
C ASP A 23 15.69 -0.25 1.43
N LEU A 24 15.59 0.86 0.69
CA LEU A 24 15.20 0.83 -0.72
C LEU A 24 16.24 0.10 -1.61
N GLU A 25 17.53 0.35 -1.40
CA GLU A 25 18.62 -0.20 -2.23
C GLU A 25 18.74 -1.73 -2.04
N GLU A 26 18.59 -2.19 -0.80
CA GLU A 26 18.58 -3.60 -0.45
C GLU A 26 17.37 -4.34 -1.03
N ARG A 27 16.21 -3.70 -1.08
CA ARG A 27 15.00 -4.26 -1.72
C ARG A 27 15.18 -4.39 -3.24
N GLU A 28 15.77 -3.40 -3.90
CA GLU A 28 16.11 -3.50 -5.32
C GLU A 28 17.10 -4.63 -5.60
N ARG A 29 18.12 -4.79 -4.74
CA ARG A 29 19.11 -5.86 -4.86
C ARG A 29 18.49 -7.24 -4.70
N PHE A 30 17.52 -7.38 -3.78
CA PHE A 30 16.77 -8.63 -3.62
C PHE A 30 15.98 -9.00 -4.87
N ILE A 31 15.31 -8.03 -5.50
CA ILE A 31 14.57 -8.24 -6.76
C ILE A 31 15.54 -8.63 -7.89
N LYS A 32 16.71 -7.98 -7.97
CA LYS A 32 17.76 -8.30 -8.96
C LYS A 32 18.33 -9.71 -8.83
N ASN A 33 18.30 -10.32 -7.64
CA ASN A 33 18.74 -11.70 -7.42
C ASN A 33 17.73 -12.76 -7.90
N ASP A 34 16.64 -12.34 -8.55
CA ASP A 34 15.61 -13.18 -9.18
C ASP A 34 15.12 -14.36 -8.32
N PRO A 35 14.49 -14.08 -7.17
CA PRO A 35 13.88 -15.12 -6.33
C PRO A 35 12.81 -15.94 -7.08
N ASN A 36 12.16 -15.38 -8.10
CA ASN A 36 11.19 -16.10 -8.91
C ASN A 36 11.85 -17.28 -9.63
N PHE A 37 13.02 -17.07 -10.24
CA PHE A 37 13.76 -18.13 -10.92
C PHE A 37 14.03 -19.33 -10.00
N ILE A 38 14.46 -19.09 -8.76
CA ILE A 38 14.71 -20.14 -7.78
C ILE A 38 13.41 -20.88 -7.44
N VAL A 39 12.35 -20.14 -7.12
CA VAL A 39 11.05 -20.74 -6.75
C VAL A 39 10.47 -21.57 -7.90
N GLU A 40 10.51 -21.07 -9.14
CA GLU A 40 10.04 -21.78 -10.32
C GLU A 40 10.86 -23.03 -10.62
N LYS A 41 12.19 -22.97 -10.45
CA LYS A 41 13.07 -24.13 -10.57
C LYS A 41 12.66 -25.22 -9.57
N LEU A 42 12.49 -24.87 -8.29
CA LEU A 42 12.12 -25.82 -7.25
C LEU A 42 10.71 -26.35 -7.38
N PHE A 43 9.80 -25.56 -7.96
CA PHE A 43 8.47 -26.03 -8.34
C PHE A 43 8.53 -27.09 -9.46
N LYS A 44 9.33 -26.85 -10.51
CA LYS A 44 9.56 -27.83 -11.60
C LYS A 44 10.20 -29.13 -11.10
N GLU A 45 11.11 -29.03 -10.13
CA GLU A 45 11.74 -30.18 -9.47
C GLU A 45 10.83 -30.90 -8.48
N LYS A 46 9.58 -30.44 -8.27
CA LYS A 46 8.61 -30.97 -7.31
C LYS A 46 9.08 -30.90 -5.85
N LYS A 47 10.07 -30.05 -5.56
CA LYS A 47 10.50 -29.69 -4.20
C LYS A 47 9.51 -28.71 -3.55
N ILE A 48 8.92 -27.83 -4.35
CA ILE A 48 7.78 -26.98 -3.98
C ILE A 48 6.53 -27.55 -4.64
N LEU A 49 5.50 -27.82 -3.84
CA LEU A 49 4.21 -28.37 -4.30
C LEU A 49 3.18 -27.28 -4.62
N GLY A 50 3.44 -26.04 -4.22
CA GLY A 50 2.67 -24.88 -4.62
C GLY A 50 3.18 -23.59 -3.99
N TYR A 51 2.96 -22.47 -4.66
CA TYR A 51 3.38 -21.16 -4.17
C TYR A 51 2.41 -20.04 -4.49
N VAL A 52 2.52 -18.95 -3.72
CA VAL A 52 1.89 -17.66 -3.95
C VAL A 52 2.93 -16.56 -3.78
N ASN A 53 3.08 -15.70 -4.79
CA ASN A 53 3.95 -14.52 -4.74
C ASN A 53 3.11 -13.27 -4.44
N LEU A 54 3.45 -12.58 -3.35
CA LEU A 54 2.94 -11.26 -2.99
C LEU A 54 4.03 -10.22 -3.21
N SER A 55 3.96 -9.50 -4.33
CA SER A 55 4.88 -8.41 -4.65
C SER A 55 4.15 -7.07 -4.64
N THR A 56 4.64 -6.13 -3.83
CA THR A 56 4.15 -4.75 -3.72
C THR A 56 5.35 -3.79 -3.68
N CYS A 57 5.10 -2.47 -3.68
CA CYS A 57 6.16 -1.47 -3.49
C CYS A 57 6.84 -1.55 -2.10
N LEU A 58 6.22 -2.20 -1.11
CA LEU A 58 6.68 -2.24 0.28
C LEU A 58 7.08 -3.62 0.78
N ARG A 59 6.79 -4.69 0.03
CA ARG A 59 7.14 -6.08 0.37
C ARG A 59 7.26 -6.96 -0.87
N VAL A 60 8.12 -7.97 -0.78
CA VAL A 60 8.16 -9.08 -1.74
C VAL A 60 8.22 -10.36 -0.91
N GLU A 61 7.16 -11.16 -0.97
CA GLU A 61 6.98 -12.34 -0.13
C GLU A 61 6.54 -13.55 -0.96
N TYR A 62 7.13 -14.69 -0.66
CA TYR A 62 6.83 -15.97 -1.28
C TYR A 62 6.31 -16.93 -0.23
N TYR A 63 5.05 -17.30 -0.36
CA TYR A 63 4.41 -18.31 0.45
C TYR A 63 4.49 -19.63 -0.29
N LEU A 64 5.16 -20.62 0.30
CA LEU A 64 5.45 -21.90 -0.35
C LEU A 64 4.87 -23.05 0.47
N TYR A 65 4.48 -24.12 -0.23
CA TYR A 65 4.18 -25.41 0.37
C TYR A 65 5.21 -26.42 -0.11
N LEU A 66 6.15 -26.80 0.75
CA LEU A 66 7.23 -27.74 0.43
C LEU A 66 6.74 -29.19 0.37
N ASP A 67 7.42 -30.01 -0.42
CA ASP A 67 7.23 -31.46 -0.37
C ASP A 67 7.71 -32.02 0.99
N LYS A 68 7.03 -33.06 1.50
CA LYS A 68 7.39 -33.69 2.79
C LYS A 68 8.82 -34.24 2.82
N LYS A 69 9.39 -34.54 1.65
CA LYS A 69 10.76 -35.04 1.50
C LYS A 69 11.80 -33.94 1.35
N TYR A 70 11.39 -32.67 1.24
CA TYR A 70 12.28 -31.54 1.02
C TYR A 70 12.44 -30.70 2.31
N PRO A 71 13.58 -30.82 3.03
CA PRO A 71 13.79 -30.11 4.29
C PRO A 71 13.90 -28.59 4.08
N ILE A 72 13.45 -27.83 5.07
CA ILE A 72 13.54 -26.37 5.03
C ILE A 72 15.00 -25.89 5.04
N GLU A 73 15.90 -26.63 5.68
CA GLU A 73 17.31 -26.29 5.76
C GLU A 73 17.99 -26.38 4.38
N GLU A 74 17.57 -27.35 3.55
CA GLU A 74 18.01 -27.47 2.16
C GLU A 74 17.46 -26.30 1.33
N PHE A 75 16.18 -25.97 1.49
CA PHE A 75 15.57 -24.78 0.89
C PHE A 75 16.32 -23.49 1.24
N GLN A 76 16.66 -23.28 2.50
CA GLN A 76 17.40 -22.10 2.97
C GLN A 76 18.77 -21.99 2.31
N LYS A 77 19.48 -23.12 2.18
CA LYS A 77 20.78 -23.19 1.53
C LYS A 77 20.70 -22.87 0.04
N GLU A 78 19.69 -23.39 -0.65
CA GLU A 78 19.48 -23.14 -2.08
C GLU A 78 18.98 -21.73 -2.37
N LEU A 79 18.18 -21.14 -1.46
CA LEU A 79 17.74 -19.76 -1.58
C LEU A 79 18.95 -18.80 -1.50
N GLY A 80 19.88 -19.02 -0.59
CA GLY A 80 21.14 -18.26 -0.51
C GLY A 80 21.00 -16.76 -0.19
N MET A 81 19.80 -16.29 0.19
CA MET A 81 19.51 -14.88 0.43
C MET A 81 19.65 -14.52 1.92
N LYS A 82 20.78 -13.90 2.27
CA LYS A 82 21.14 -13.58 3.68
C LYS A 82 20.21 -12.60 4.39
N ASN A 83 19.49 -11.77 3.63
CA ASN A 83 18.67 -10.67 4.16
C ASN A 83 17.15 -10.95 4.12
N ALA A 84 16.76 -12.13 3.64
CA ALA A 84 15.36 -12.55 3.64
C ALA A 84 14.97 -13.10 5.01
N PHE A 85 13.83 -12.67 5.55
CA PHE A 85 13.27 -13.39 6.69
C PHE A 85 12.67 -14.71 6.20
N ILE A 86 12.67 -15.73 7.06
CA ILE A 86 12.04 -17.02 6.78
C ILE A 86 11.25 -17.44 8.01
N LYS A 87 10.00 -17.85 7.81
CA LYS A 87 9.11 -18.41 8.84
C LYS A 87 8.52 -19.72 8.32
N ASN A 88 8.21 -20.64 9.21
CA ASN A 88 7.65 -21.94 8.85
C ASN A 88 6.50 -22.34 9.76
N GLY A 89 5.72 -23.32 9.32
CA GLY A 89 4.69 -23.93 10.15
C GLY A 89 3.65 -22.93 10.63
N HIS A 90 3.40 -23.02 11.93
CA HIS A 90 2.51 -22.12 12.65
C HIS A 90 2.91 -20.64 12.46
N ASP A 91 4.20 -20.33 12.48
CA ASP A 91 4.68 -18.95 12.41
C ASP A 91 4.50 -18.36 11.01
N ALA A 92 4.59 -19.18 9.96
CA ALA A 92 4.28 -18.75 8.60
C ALA A 92 2.79 -18.44 8.42
N VAL A 93 1.91 -19.30 8.95
CA VAL A 93 0.46 -19.07 8.91
C VAL A 93 0.09 -17.83 9.74
N ASN A 94 0.62 -17.71 10.96
CA ASN A 94 0.38 -16.56 11.81
C ASN A 94 0.88 -15.27 11.15
N TYR A 95 2.05 -15.30 10.49
CA TYR A 95 2.55 -14.17 9.72
C TYR A 95 1.59 -13.79 8.58
N LEU A 96 1.13 -14.74 7.77
CA LEU A 96 0.14 -14.47 6.73
C LEU A 96 -1.14 -13.82 7.29
N PHE A 97 -1.64 -14.31 8.42
CA PHE A 97 -2.81 -13.74 9.09
C PHE A 97 -2.55 -12.30 9.53
N ARG A 98 -1.39 -12.03 10.15
CA ARG A 98 -0.96 -10.67 10.54
C ARG A 98 -0.85 -9.73 9.34
N VAL A 99 -0.21 -10.17 8.25
CA VAL A 99 -0.12 -9.40 6.99
C VAL A 99 -1.52 -9.10 6.44
N THR A 100 -2.38 -10.11 6.35
CA THR A 100 -3.72 -9.98 5.78
C THR A 100 -4.62 -9.04 6.62
N CYS A 101 -4.44 -9.01 7.93
CA CYS A 101 -5.12 -8.09 8.84
C CYS A 101 -4.44 -6.71 8.94
N GLY A 102 -3.30 -6.49 8.28
CA GLY A 102 -2.61 -5.19 8.24
C GLY A 102 -1.73 -4.90 9.46
N PHE A 103 -1.44 -5.89 10.32
CA PHE A 103 -0.49 -5.74 11.45
C PHE A 103 0.93 -5.45 10.96
N GLU A 104 1.27 -5.95 9.76
CA GLU A 104 2.59 -5.83 9.15
C GLU A 104 2.68 -4.74 8.07
N SER A 105 1.63 -3.94 7.87
CA SER A 105 1.63 -2.82 6.92
C SER A 105 2.23 -1.55 7.56
N VAL A 106 2.75 -0.64 6.72
CA VAL A 106 3.12 0.73 7.12
C VAL A 106 1.88 1.43 7.63
N ILE A 107 0.81 1.38 6.82
CA ILE A 107 -0.53 1.81 7.19
C ILE A 107 -1.21 0.62 7.89
N LYS A 108 -1.18 0.63 9.22
CA LYS A 108 -1.92 -0.33 10.06
C LYS A 108 -3.40 -0.41 9.65
N GLY A 109 -3.81 -1.60 9.22
CA GLY A 109 -5.21 -1.90 8.90
C GLY A 109 -5.70 -1.43 7.51
N GLU A 110 -4.81 -0.99 6.62
CA GLU A 110 -5.09 -0.63 5.22
C GLU A 110 -5.92 -1.70 4.47
N ASP A 111 -6.86 -1.29 3.61
CA ASP A 111 -7.68 -2.22 2.80
C ASP A 111 -6.95 -2.82 1.60
N GLN A 112 -5.94 -2.13 1.08
CA GLN A 112 -5.25 -2.52 -0.14
C GLN A 112 -4.47 -3.84 0.04
N ILE A 113 -3.83 -4.08 1.19
CA ILE A 113 -3.16 -5.38 1.46
C ILE A 113 -4.10 -6.59 1.33
N LEU A 114 -5.36 -6.51 1.78
CA LEU A 114 -6.32 -7.61 1.63
C LEU A 114 -6.67 -7.84 0.16
N ALA A 115 -6.81 -6.77 -0.63
CA ALA A 115 -7.04 -6.86 -2.06
C ALA A 115 -5.83 -7.48 -2.78
N GLN A 116 -4.61 -7.08 -2.41
CA GLN A 116 -3.35 -7.62 -2.95
C GLN A 116 -3.20 -9.12 -2.64
N ILE A 117 -3.50 -9.55 -1.41
CA ILE A 117 -3.50 -10.98 -1.03
C ILE A 117 -4.48 -11.79 -1.90
N LYS A 118 -5.70 -11.29 -2.10
CA LYS A 118 -6.70 -11.95 -2.97
C LYS A 118 -6.19 -12.05 -4.41
N LYS A 119 -5.63 -10.97 -4.94
CA LYS A 119 -5.08 -10.92 -6.31
C LYS A 119 -3.92 -11.90 -6.46
N ALA A 120 -2.99 -11.94 -5.50
CA ALA A 120 -1.85 -12.86 -5.49
C ALA A 120 -2.30 -14.33 -5.48
N GLN A 121 -3.29 -14.68 -4.64
CA GLN A 121 -3.86 -16.02 -4.62
C GLN A 121 -4.51 -16.38 -5.96
N LEU A 122 -5.36 -15.48 -6.49
CA LEU A 122 -6.06 -15.70 -7.75
C LEU A 122 -5.08 -15.94 -8.91
N LEU A 123 -4.07 -15.08 -9.03
CA LEU A 123 -3.03 -15.21 -10.05
C LEU A 123 -2.29 -16.56 -9.95
N SER A 124 -2.02 -17.02 -8.72
CA SER A 124 -1.36 -18.31 -8.48
C SER A 124 -2.25 -19.51 -8.82
N MET A 125 -3.57 -19.36 -8.72
CA MET A 125 -4.55 -20.36 -9.16
C MET A 125 -4.67 -20.39 -10.70
N GLU A 126 -4.76 -19.22 -11.33
CA GLU A 126 -4.82 -19.07 -12.80
C GLU A 126 -3.58 -19.66 -13.48
N ASN A 127 -2.40 -19.40 -12.92
CA ASN A 127 -1.14 -19.95 -13.40
C ASN A 127 -0.91 -21.43 -13.03
N LYS A 128 -1.84 -22.05 -12.29
CA LYS A 128 -1.76 -23.46 -11.84
C LYS A 128 -0.49 -23.79 -11.04
N VAL A 129 0.00 -22.81 -10.29
CA VAL A 129 1.20 -22.93 -9.43
C VAL A 129 0.87 -23.07 -7.94
N SER A 130 -0.41 -22.98 -7.58
CA SER A 130 -0.91 -23.23 -6.22
C SER A 130 -1.51 -24.64 -6.08
N ASN A 131 -1.66 -25.12 -4.83
CA ASN A 131 -2.28 -26.41 -4.51
C ASN A 131 -3.42 -26.28 -3.49
N SER A 132 -4.14 -27.38 -3.23
CA SER A 132 -5.28 -27.36 -2.30
C SER A 132 -4.92 -26.88 -0.88
N ASN A 133 -3.72 -27.22 -0.39
CA ASN A 133 -3.31 -26.87 0.97
C ASN A 133 -3.04 -25.37 1.09
N ILE A 134 -2.23 -24.79 0.20
CA ILE A 134 -1.93 -23.35 0.22
C ILE A 134 -3.20 -22.53 -0.05
N ASN A 135 -4.08 -22.99 -0.95
CA ASN A 135 -5.32 -22.29 -1.25
C ASN A 135 -6.26 -22.22 -0.04
N VAL A 136 -6.34 -23.28 0.77
CA VAL A 136 -7.15 -23.27 1.99
C VAL A 136 -6.57 -22.34 3.06
N ILE A 137 -5.25 -22.33 3.22
CA ILE A 137 -4.56 -21.40 4.13
C ILE A 137 -4.86 -19.94 3.74
N PHE A 138 -4.73 -19.60 2.45
CA PHE A 138 -5.04 -18.26 1.95
C PHE A 138 -6.53 -17.90 2.06
N ASN A 139 -7.44 -18.83 1.76
CA ASN A 139 -8.88 -18.62 1.95
C ASN A 139 -9.20 -18.28 3.42
N LYS A 140 -8.60 -19.00 4.37
CA LYS A 140 -8.77 -18.73 5.80
C LYS A 140 -8.14 -17.41 6.24
N ALA A 141 -7.02 -17.01 5.64
CA ALA A 141 -6.44 -15.69 5.85
C ALA A 141 -7.36 -14.57 5.34
N ILE A 142 -7.92 -14.71 4.13
CA ILE A 142 -8.83 -13.74 3.53
C ILE A 142 -10.15 -13.63 4.31
N GLU A 143 -10.70 -14.76 4.75
CA GLU A 143 -11.88 -14.81 5.64
C GLU A 143 -11.64 -14.01 6.92
N LEU A 144 -10.50 -14.27 7.58
CA LEU A 144 -10.07 -13.54 8.76
C LEU A 144 -9.87 -12.05 8.47
N GLY A 145 -9.21 -11.69 7.37
CA GLY A 145 -9.00 -10.29 6.99
C GLY A 145 -10.30 -9.53 6.80
N LYS A 146 -11.33 -10.16 6.21
CA LYS A 146 -12.69 -9.59 6.09
C LYS A 146 -13.35 -9.44 7.46
N LYS A 147 -13.35 -10.50 8.28
CA LYS A 147 -13.97 -10.52 9.61
C LYS A 147 -13.33 -9.51 10.55
N PHE A 148 -11.99 -9.41 10.51
CA PHE A 148 -11.20 -8.47 11.31
C PHE A 148 -11.58 -7.04 10.98
N ARG A 149 -11.60 -6.64 9.71
CA ARG A 149 -11.97 -5.27 9.31
C ARG A 149 -13.40 -4.91 9.70
N ASN A 150 -14.34 -5.84 9.50
CA ASN A 150 -15.74 -5.64 9.89
C ASN A 150 -15.89 -5.46 11.42
N LYS A 151 -15.22 -6.30 12.23
CA LYS A 151 -15.34 -6.26 13.71
C LYS A 151 -14.54 -5.14 14.37
N SER A 152 -13.29 -4.97 13.94
CA SER A 152 -12.39 -3.96 14.51
C SER A 152 -12.78 -2.55 14.09
N LYS A 153 -13.48 -2.45 12.95
CA LYS A 153 -13.70 -1.18 12.27
C LYS A 153 -12.39 -0.40 12.11
N ILE A 154 -11.24 -1.09 12.00
CA ILE A 154 -9.93 -0.45 11.84
C ILE A 154 -9.87 0.41 10.56
N CYS A 155 -10.71 0.06 9.58
CA CYS A 155 -10.91 0.81 8.34
C CYS A 155 -11.90 1.96 8.50
N HIS A 156 -12.81 1.94 9.50
CA HIS A 156 -13.53 3.15 9.85
C HIS A 156 -12.52 4.13 10.43
N ASN A 157 -12.44 5.31 9.82
CA ASN A 157 -11.43 6.33 10.08
C ASN A 157 -10.02 5.97 9.60
N ALA A 158 -9.80 4.86 8.86
CA ALA A 158 -8.64 4.73 7.97
C ALA A 158 -8.80 5.76 6.87
N LEU A 159 -8.32 6.96 7.18
CA LEU A 159 -8.13 7.99 6.18
C LEU A 159 -7.19 7.35 5.14
N SER A 160 -7.72 7.09 3.95
CA SER A 160 -6.92 6.78 2.78
C SER A 160 -6.00 7.95 2.44
N LEU A 161 -4.97 7.77 1.61
CA LEU A 161 -3.99 8.84 1.37
C LEU A 161 -4.68 10.13 0.89
N GLU A 162 -5.69 10.02 0.04
CA GLU A 162 -6.54 11.12 -0.39
C GLU A 162 -7.27 11.77 0.79
N ALA A 163 -7.89 11.00 1.68
CA ALA A 163 -8.63 11.51 2.82
C ALA A 163 -7.71 12.16 3.87
N ILE A 164 -6.51 11.63 4.08
CA ILE A 164 -5.50 12.25 4.95
C ILE A 164 -5.01 13.53 4.30
N SER A 165 -4.76 13.54 3.00
CA SER A 165 -4.33 14.74 2.25
C SER A 165 -5.35 15.87 2.39
N LEU A 166 -6.64 15.55 2.20
CA LEU A 166 -7.72 16.53 2.38
C LEU A 166 -7.82 17.02 3.83
N LYS A 167 -7.75 16.11 4.81
CA LYS A 167 -7.74 16.48 6.23
C LYS A 167 -6.53 17.36 6.58
N PHE A 168 -5.36 17.04 6.05
CA PHE A 168 -4.12 17.76 6.25
C PHE A 168 -4.21 19.20 5.73
N ILE A 169 -4.81 19.39 4.56
CA ILE A 169 -5.11 20.71 3.99
C ILE A 169 -6.10 21.45 4.90
N LYS A 170 -7.24 20.84 5.24
CA LYS A 170 -8.28 21.46 6.08
C LYS A 170 -7.77 21.86 7.47
N ASN A 171 -6.87 21.08 8.07
CA ASN A 171 -6.23 21.46 9.34
C ASN A 171 -5.43 22.76 9.26
N ARG A 172 -5.00 23.19 8.06
CA ARG A 172 -4.21 24.41 7.83
C ARG A 172 -5.05 25.59 7.40
N VAL A 173 -6.06 25.35 6.55
CA VAL A 173 -6.91 26.42 6.00
C VAL A 173 -8.25 26.58 6.71
N GLY A 174 -8.61 25.65 7.59
CA GLY A 174 -9.93 25.56 8.20
C GLY A 174 -10.92 24.86 7.27
N ASP A 175 -11.63 25.64 6.46
CA ASP A 175 -12.55 25.14 5.44
C ASP A 175 -12.10 25.51 4.01
N LEU A 176 -12.74 24.90 3.02
CA LEU A 176 -12.37 25.04 1.62
C LEU A 176 -13.28 25.99 0.84
N LYS A 177 -14.31 26.56 1.48
CA LYS A 177 -15.46 27.17 0.80
C LYS A 177 -15.06 28.27 -0.19
N ASP A 178 -14.10 29.09 0.21
CA ASP A 178 -13.61 30.21 -0.59
C ASP A 178 -12.30 29.89 -1.33
N LYS A 179 -11.86 28.62 -1.31
CA LYS A 179 -10.57 28.20 -1.87
C LYS A 179 -10.68 27.76 -3.33
N LYS A 180 -9.74 28.25 -4.14
CA LYS A 180 -9.49 27.80 -5.51
C LYS A 180 -8.41 26.72 -5.50
N ILE A 181 -8.76 25.55 -6.02
CA ILE A 181 -7.92 24.36 -5.96
C ILE A 181 -7.44 24.01 -7.36
N LEU A 182 -6.13 23.84 -7.53
CA LEU A 182 -5.50 23.31 -8.74
C LEU A 182 -4.94 21.92 -8.47
N ILE A 183 -5.26 20.95 -9.32
CA ILE A 183 -4.65 19.61 -9.29
C ILE A 183 -3.84 19.36 -10.56
N LEU A 184 -2.55 19.06 -10.38
CA LEU A 184 -1.64 18.62 -11.44
C LEU A 184 -1.64 17.09 -11.50
N GLY A 185 -2.15 16.55 -12.61
CA GLY A 185 -2.23 15.11 -12.85
C GLY A 185 -3.64 14.55 -12.69
N VAL A 186 -3.88 13.42 -13.36
CA VAL A 186 -5.20 12.73 -13.38
C VAL A 186 -5.04 11.22 -13.17
N GLY A 187 -4.00 10.83 -12.44
CA GLY A 187 -3.81 9.45 -11.98
C GLY A 187 -4.85 9.03 -10.94
N ASP A 188 -4.77 7.77 -10.48
CA ASP A 188 -5.73 7.22 -9.53
C ASP A 188 -5.80 8.04 -8.24
N LEU A 189 -4.66 8.44 -7.67
CA LEU A 189 -4.62 9.27 -6.46
C LEU A 189 -5.29 10.64 -6.66
N ALA A 190 -5.03 11.31 -7.79
CA ALA A 190 -5.67 12.59 -8.11
C ALA A 190 -7.19 12.44 -8.24
N LYS A 191 -7.66 11.36 -8.88
CA LYS A 191 -9.09 11.03 -9.02
C LYS A 191 -9.75 10.73 -7.68
N ASP A 192 -9.06 10.02 -6.79
CA ASP A 192 -9.56 9.72 -5.45
C ASP A 192 -9.68 11.00 -4.61
N ILE A 193 -8.69 11.91 -4.71
CA ILE A 193 -8.73 13.25 -4.09
C ILE A 193 -9.90 14.08 -4.65
N MET A 194 -10.09 14.11 -5.96
CA MET A 194 -11.25 14.80 -6.56
C MET A 194 -12.58 14.19 -6.09
N GLY A 195 -12.66 12.86 -5.97
CA GLY A 195 -13.87 12.16 -5.52
C GLY A 195 -14.28 12.48 -4.09
N ILE A 196 -13.32 12.76 -3.19
CA ILE A 196 -13.62 13.22 -1.83
C ILE A 196 -13.87 14.74 -1.78
N LEU A 197 -13.19 15.54 -2.62
CA LEU A 197 -13.41 16.98 -2.73
C LEU A 197 -14.84 17.29 -3.16
N MET A 198 -15.43 16.50 -4.05
CA MET A 198 -16.83 16.64 -4.47
C MET A 198 -17.87 16.59 -3.33
N LYS A 199 -17.46 16.18 -2.12
CA LYS A 199 -18.30 16.15 -0.91
C LYS A 199 -18.11 17.38 -0.02
N GLU A 200 -17.21 18.28 -0.38
CA GLU A 200 -16.86 19.50 0.34
C GLU A 200 -17.35 20.74 -0.43
N GLU A 201 -17.51 21.87 0.27
CA GLU A 201 -17.75 23.17 -0.37
C GLU A 201 -16.42 23.81 -0.73
N TYR A 202 -16.22 24.19 -1.99
CA TYR A 202 -15.05 24.94 -2.48
C TYR A 202 -15.43 25.91 -3.61
N ASN A 203 -14.56 26.89 -3.92
CA ASN A 203 -14.86 27.95 -4.89
C ASN A 203 -14.76 27.42 -6.33
N SER A 204 -13.60 26.86 -6.69
CA SER A 204 -13.37 26.28 -8.00
C SER A 204 -12.34 25.16 -7.94
N LEU A 205 -12.50 24.19 -8.85
CA LEU A 205 -11.53 23.12 -9.08
C LEU A 205 -11.03 23.23 -10.51
N THR A 206 -9.73 23.44 -10.67
CA THR A 206 -9.04 23.40 -11.95
C THR A 206 -8.12 22.18 -11.99
N ILE A 207 -8.06 21.49 -13.12
CA ILE A 207 -7.17 20.35 -13.34
C ILE A 207 -6.35 20.55 -14.60
N THR A 208 -5.15 19.98 -14.59
CA THR A 208 -4.30 19.92 -15.78
C THR A 208 -3.51 18.63 -15.82
N ASN A 209 -3.18 18.20 -17.03
CA ASN A 209 -2.40 17.00 -17.25
C ASN A 209 -1.61 17.11 -18.54
N ARG A 210 -0.39 16.56 -18.57
CA ARG A 210 0.48 16.58 -19.76
C ARG A 210 -0.20 16.00 -21.00
N SER A 211 -1.07 15.00 -20.82
CA SER A 211 -1.99 14.55 -21.86
C SER A 211 -3.36 15.19 -21.64
N TYR A 212 -3.59 16.32 -22.29
CA TYR A 212 -4.80 17.15 -22.12
C TYR A 212 -6.12 16.36 -22.23
N HIS A 213 -6.23 15.46 -23.21
CA HIS A 213 -7.43 14.62 -23.39
C HIS A 213 -7.81 13.79 -22.15
N LYS A 214 -6.83 13.32 -21.37
CA LYS A 214 -7.11 12.54 -20.14
C LYS A 214 -7.76 13.38 -19.05
N ALA A 215 -7.49 14.69 -19.02
CA ALA A 215 -8.14 15.59 -18.09
C ALA A 215 -9.57 15.92 -18.55
N LEU A 216 -9.77 16.12 -19.86
CA LEU A 216 -11.11 16.29 -20.43
C LEU A 216 -12.02 15.08 -20.21
N GLU A 217 -11.50 13.86 -20.29
CA GLU A 217 -12.28 12.63 -20.08
C GLU A 217 -12.94 12.55 -18.70
N ILE A 218 -12.42 13.27 -17.70
CA ILE A 218 -12.89 13.22 -16.32
C ILE A 218 -13.43 14.54 -15.80
N SER A 219 -13.31 15.64 -16.54
CA SER A 219 -13.67 16.98 -16.07
C SER A 219 -15.13 17.06 -15.67
N ASP A 220 -16.02 16.49 -16.48
CA ASP A 220 -17.47 16.52 -16.25
C ASP A 220 -17.86 15.70 -15.02
N VAL A 221 -17.13 14.61 -14.73
CA VAL A 221 -17.39 13.75 -13.57
C VAL A 221 -17.12 14.49 -12.26
N TYR A 222 -16.10 15.35 -12.26
CA TYR A 222 -15.65 16.08 -11.07
C TYR A 222 -15.98 17.59 -11.10
N ASN A 223 -16.79 18.02 -12.07
CA ASN A 223 -17.13 19.43 -12.29
C ASN A 223 -15.89 20.35 -12.27
N ALA A 224 -14.81 19.92 -12.92
CA ALA A 224 -13.52 20.58 -12.91
C ALA A 224 -13.28 21.34 -14.22
N GLN A 225 -12.67 22.53 -14.12
CA GLN A 225 -12.16 23.25 -15.29
C GLN A 225 -10.85 22.62 -15.76
N VAL A 226 -10.65 22.53 -17.07
CA VAL A 226 -9.42 21.96 -17.65
C VAL A 226 -8.63 23.05 -18.36
N ILE A 227 -7.37 23.21 -17.98
CA ILE A 227 -6.41 24.10 -18.64
C ILE A 227 -5.32 23.29 -19.34
N SER A 228 -4.55 23.94 -20.22
CA SER A 228 -3.36 23.29 -20.80
C SER A 228 -2.29 23.07 -19.73
N PHE A 229 -1.40 22.11 -19.94
CA PHE A 229 -0.30 21.86 -19.00
C PHE A 229 0.74 22.98 -19.01
N GLU A 230 0.85 23.67 -20.14
CA GLU A 230 1.71 24.82 -20.35
C GLU A 230 1.25 26.02 -19.50
N ASP A 231 -0.06 26.17 -19.29
CA ASP A 231 -0.68 27.29 -18.55
C ASP A 231 -0.63 27.11 -17.03
N LYS A 232 -0.04 26.00 -16.53
CA LYS A 232 -0.03 25.65 -15.11
C LYS A 232 0.50 26.77 -14.22
N LEU A 233 1.53 27.49 -14.66
CA LEU A 233 2.16 28.53 -13.85
C LEU A 233 1.21 29.71 -13.63
N GLU A 234 0.46 30.12 -14.66
CA GLU A 234 -0.54 31.19 -14.54
C GLU A 234 -1.70 30.81 -13.63
N GLU A 235 -2.10 29.54 -13.66
CA GLU A 235 -3.18 29.04 -12.80
C GLU A 235 -2.75 28.87 -11.34
N ILE A 236 -1.48 28.52 -11.10
CA ILE A 236 -0.93 28.44 -9.75
C ILE A 236 -1.09 29.79 -9.03
N VAL A 237 -0.79 30.92 -9.69
CA VAL A 237 -0.94 32.26 -9.10
C VAL A 237 -2.39 32.54 -8.66
N LYS A 238 -3.35 32.08 -9.45
CA LYS A 238 -4.79 32.26 -9.21
C LYS A 238 -5.34 31.31 -8.14
N SER A 239 -4.63 30.23 -7.84
CA SER A 239 -5.05 29.17 -6.91
C SER A 239 -4.58 29.45 -5.49
N ASP A 240 -5.29 28.91 -4.50
CA ASP A 240 -4.88 28.97 -3.09
C ASP A 240 -4.20 27.67 -2.66
N ILE A 241 -4.66 26.55 -3.24
CA ILE A 241 -4.19 25.20 -2.92
C ILE A 241 -3.80 24.52 -4.23
N ILE A 242 -2.55 24.07 -4.31
CA ILE A 242 -1.98 23.36 -5.46
C ILE A 242 -1.64 21.94 -5.00
N ILE A 243 -2.24 20.94 -5.62
CA ILE A 243 -1.98 19.53 -5.33
C ILE A 243 -1.31 18.90 -6.54
N SER A 244 -0.11 18.35 -6.36
CA SER A 244 0.59 17.61 -7.41
C SER A 244 0.56 16.12 -7.14
N ALA A 245 0.14 15.33 -8.13
CA ALA A 245 0.12 13.88 -8.05
C ALA A 245 0.41 13.28 -9.44
N THR A 246 1.46 13.77 -10.10
CA THR A 246 1.84 13.31 -11.43
C THR A 246 2.79 12.11 -11.39
N SER A 247 3.14 11.59 -12.56
CA SER A 247 4.17 10.58 -12.76
C SER A 247 5.40 11.14 -13.47
N ALA A 248 5.64 12.45 -13.36
CA ALA A 248 6.79 13.09 -13.99
C ALA A 248 8.10 12.54 -13.38
N PRO A 249 9.13 12.28 -14.21
CA PRO A 249 10.41 11.78 -13.71
C PRO A 249 11.31 12.91 -13.15
N HIS A 250 10.86 14.15 -13.18
CA HIS A 250 11.57 15.35 -12.73
C HIS A 250 10.58 16.41 -12.24
N ALA A 251 11.04 17.36 -11.43
CA ALA A 251 10.25 18.49 -10.97
C ALA A 251 9.69 19.30 -12.15
N ILE A 252 8.39 19.57 -12.10
CA ILE A 252 7.62 20.31 -13.10
C ILE A 252 7.27 21.73 -12.64
N ILE A 253 7.43 22.03 -11.36
CA ILE A 253 7.39 23.39 -10.80
C ILE A 253 8.79 23.70 -10.28
N LYS A 254 9.42 24.72 -10.86
CA LYS A 254 10.75 25.20 -10.44
C LYS A 254 10.66 26.52 -9.71
N LYS A 255 11.58 26.72 -8.77
CA LYS A 255 11.66 27.92 -7.93
C LYS A 255 11.82 29.18 -8.77
N ASP A 256 12.79 29.19 -9.68
CA ASP A 256 13.08 30.37 -10.50
C ASP A 256 11.93 30.73 -11.47
N GLU A 257 11.10 29.74 -11.84
CA GLU A 257 9.96 29.94 -12.74
C GLU A 257 8.74 30.52 -11.99
N ILE A 258 8.58 30.18 -10.71
CA ILE A 258 7.39 30.55 -9.93
C ILE A 258 7.56 31.81 -9.07
N ILE A 259 8.76 32.05 -8.51
CA ILE A 259 9.06 33.23 -7.68
C ILE A 259 8.52 34.54 -8.27
N PRO A 260 8.80 34.90 -9.54
CA PRO A 260 8.39 36.21 -10.06
C PRO A 260 6.88 36.33 -10.29
N LEU A 261 6.12 35.24 -10.15
CA LEU A 261 4.70 35.17 -10.44
C LEU A 261 3.83 35.21 -9.18
N LEU A 262 4.38 34.85 -8.02
CA LEU A 262 3.62 34.77 -6.77
C LEU A 262 3.30 36.16 -6.23
N GLU A 263 2.09 36.32 -5.70
CA GLU A 263 1.69 37.54 -5.01
C GLU A 263 2.23 37.54 -3.58
N GLU A 264 3.04 38.54 -3.21
CA GLU A 264 3.66 38.62 -1.87
C GLU A 264 2.65 38.61 -0.72
N THR A 265 1.46 39.16 -0.92
CA THR A 265 0.41 39.27 0.11
C THR A 265 -0.47 38.03 0.24
N LYS A 266 -0.28 37.03 -0.61
CA LYS A 266 -1.12 35.84 -0.68
C LYS A 266 -0.31 34.62 -0.24
N ASP A 267 -0.86 33.87 0.71
CA ASP A 267 -0.30 32.58 1.12
C ASP A 267 -0.77 31.46 0.18
N TYR A 268 0.18 30.64 -0.26
CA TYR A 268 -0.07 29.48 -1.11
C TYR A 268 0.20 28.19 -0.34
N ILE A 269 -0.65 27.18 -0.56
CA ILE A 269 -0.40 25.81 -0.10
C ILE A 269 -0.05 24.94 -1.28
N PHE A 270 1.11 24.31 -1.24
CA PHE A 270 1.51 23.28 -2.18
C PHE A 270 1.54 21.93 -1.47
N LEU A 271 0.89 20.94 -2.06
CA LEU A 271 0.90 19.57 -1.60
C LEU A 271 1.44 18.65 -2.70
N ASP A 272 2.70 18.26 -2.59
CA ASP A 272 3.39 17.37 -3.52
C ASP A 272 3.26 15.91 -3.08
N LEU A 273 2.36 15.19 -3.72
CA LEU A 273 2.12 13.76 -3.49
C LEU A 273 2.85 12.87 -4.51
N ALA A 274 3.66 13.45 -5.41
CA ALA A 274 4.36 12.71 -6.45
C ALA A 274 5.65 12.07 -5.95
N VAL A 275 6.00 10.93 -6.55
CA VAL A 275 7.27 10.23 -6.32
C VAL A 275 7.81 9.74 -7.67
N PRO A 276 8.87 10.35 -8.24
CA PRO A 276 9.66 11.48 -7.73
C PRO A 276 8.86 12.79 -7.56
N ARG A 277 9.40 13.73 -6.78
CA ARG A 277 8.75 15.02 -6.45
C ARG A 277 8.50 15.85 -7.71
N ASP A 278 7.31 16.46 -7.77
CA ASP A 278 6.91 17.37 -8.84
C ASP A 278 7.38 18.82 -8.58
N ILE A 279 7.71 19.16 -7.34
CA ILE A 279 8.12 20.50 -6.94
C ILE A 279 9.59 20.49 -6.57
N GLU A 280 10.33 21.45 -7.13
CA GLU A 280 11.76 21.61 -6.90
C GLU A 280 12.08 21.94 -5.44
N VAL A 281 13.17 21.36 -4.94
CA VAL A 281 13.70 21.67 -3.60
C VAL A 281 14.12 23.14 -3.55
N GLY A 282 13.74 23.82 -2.48
CA GLY A 282 13.99 25.24 -2.26
C GLY A 282 12.77 26.14 -2.49
N VAL A 283 11.68 25.62 -3.06
CA VAL A 283 10.40 26.34 -3.15
C VAL A 283 9.81 26.56 -1.75
N GLU A 284 10.07 25.66 -0.80
CA GLU A 284 9.71 25.80 0.61
C GLU A 284 10.40 26.96 1.34
N GLU A 285 11.44 27.57 0.76
CA GLU A 285 12.15 28.72 1.34
C GLU A 285 11.44 30.05 1.08
N LEU A 286 10.37 30.06 0.26
CA LEU A 286 9.62 31.27 -0.05
C LEU A 286 8.64 31.60 1.08
N GLU A 287 8.66 32.83 1.59
CA GLU A 287 7.94 33.23 2.80
C GLU A 287 6.42 33.00 2.71
N ASN A 288 5.83 33.21 1.53
CA ASN A 288 4.40 33.06 1.28
C ASN A 288 4.01 31.68 0.73
N VAL A 289 4.91 30.69 0.75
CA VAL A 289 4.68 29.34 0.25
C VAL A 289 4.80 28.31 1.35
N ASN A 290 3.70 27.61 1.61
CA ASN A 290 3.68 26.45 2.48
C ASN A 290 3.72 25.17 1.63
N LEU A 291 4.92 24.64 1.41
CA LEU A 291 5.13 23.39 0.68
C LEU A 291 5.14 22.19 1.62
N TYR A 292 4.30 21.21 1.31
CA TYR A 292 4.21 19.93 2.00
C TYR A 292 4.34 18.79 1.00
N ASN A 293 4.86 17.68 1.47
CA ASN A 293 5.03 16.47 0.68
C ASN A 293 4.26 15.29 1.28
N ILE A 294 4.34 14.14 0.60
CA ILE A 294 3.67 12.91 1.04
C ILE A 294 4.06 12.48 2.47
N ASP A 295 5.30 12.74 2.93
CA ASP A 295 5.75 12.40 4.29
C ASP A 295 5.10 13.29 5.36
N ASP A 296 4.85 14.56 5.05
CA ASP A 296 4.11 15.46 5.94
C ASP A 296 2.66 15.00 6.13
N VAL A 297 2.03 14.52 5.05
CA VAL A 297 0.70 13.91 5.09
C VAL A 297 0.70 12.67 5.97
N TRP A 298 1.75 11.84 5.86
CA TRP A 298 1.92 10.70 6.77
C TRP A 298 2.05 11.13 8.24
N GLY A 299 2.55 12.32 8.55
CA GLY A 299 2.53 12.87 9.92
C GLY A 299 1.14 12.83 10.59
N VAL A 300 0.09 13.24 9.84
CA VAL A 300 -1.31 13.23 10.33
C VAL A 300 -1.85 11.80 10.46
N TYR A 301 -1.33 10.85 9.67
CA TYR A 301 -1.60 9.43 9.87
C TYR A 301 -1.06 8.95 11.22
N TYR A 302 0.19 9.31 11.51
CA TYR A 302 0.94 8.85 12.69
C TYR A 302 0.37 9.38 14.00
N GLU A 303 -0.20 10.59 14.04
CA GLU A 303 -0.94 11.10 15.21
C GLU A 303 -2.12 10.20 15.63
N ASN A 304 -2.66 9.41 14.70
CA ASN A 304 -3.75 8.48 14.97
C ASN A 304 -3.27 7.02 15.15
N LEU A 305 -1.96 6.78 15.18
CA LEU A 305 -1.37 5.44 15.19
C LEU A 305 -1.54 4.74 16.54
N GLU A 306 -1.47 5.46 17.65
CA GLU A 306 -1.67 4.87 19.00
C GLU A 306 -3.07 4.26 19.14
N ASN A 307 -4.10 4.94 18.64
CA ASN A 307 -5.47 4.41 18.58
C ASN A 307 -5.57 3.14 17.71
N ARG A 308 -4.76 3.04 16.64
CA ARG A 308 -4.73 1.87 15.75
C ARG A 308 -3.98 0.69 16.35
N GLU A 309 -2.85 0.93 17.01
CA GLU A 309 -2.13 -0.13 17.71
C GLU A 309 -2.99 -0.72 18.81
N ASN A 310 -3.67 0.12 19.59
CA ASN A 310 -4.64 -0.32 20.59
C ASN A 310 -5.78 -1.18 19.97
N LEU A 311 -6.30 -0.80 18.80
CA LEU A 311 -7.29 -1.61 18.07
C LEU A 311 -6.70 -2.94 17.57
N LEU A 312 -5.49 -2.93 17.02
CA LEU A 312 -4.81 -4.15 16.56
C LEU A 312 -4.64 -5.13 17.73
N THR A 313 -4.10 -4.67 18.86
CA THR A 313 -3.92 -5.48 20.07
C THR A 313 -5.26 -6.00 20.60
N LYS A 314 -6.28 -5.14 20.66
CA LYS A 314 -7.63 -5.53 21.12
C LYS A 314 -8.25 -6.67 20.32
N TYR A 315 -7.97 -6.77 19.03
CA TYR A 315 -8.56 -7.78 18.13
C TYR A 315 -7.58 -8.89 17.72
N GLU A 316 -6.36 -8.91 18.27
CA GLU A 316 -5.34 -9.92 17.98
C GLU A 316 -5.79 -11.36 18.34
N TYR A 317 -6.70 -11.51 19.31
CA TYR A 317 -7.30 -12.80 19.66
C TYR A 317 -7.93 -13.52 18.46
N MET A 318 -8.39 -12.77 17.45
CA MET A 318 -9.00 -13.32 16.23
C MET A 318 -8.00 -14.14 15.40
N LEU A 319 -6.70 -13.83 15.47
CA LEU A 319 -5.65 -14.62 14.81
C LEU A 319 -5.61 -16.03 15.39
N GLY A 320 -5.67 -16.15 16.72
CA GLY A 320 -5.72 -17.42 17.44
C GLY A 320 -6.99 -18.22 17.15
N GLU A 321 -8.16 -17.58 17.16
CA GLU A 321 -9.42 -18.23 16.79
C GLU A 321 -9.36 -18.82 15.37
N GLN A 322 -8.83 -18.06 14.41
CA GLN A 322 -8.74 -18.53 13.03
C GLN A 322 -7.69 -19.64 12.86
N MET A 323 -6.59 -19.59 13.62
CA MET A 323 -5.59 -20.67 13.63
C MET A 323 -6.23 -22.00 14.08
N LEU A 324 -7.09 -21.97 15.10
CA LEU A 324 -7.85 -23.14 15.54
C LEU A 324 -8.82 -23.63 14.46
N ASN A 325 -9.52 -22.72 13.77
CA ASN A 325 -10.43 -23.08 12.69
C ASN A 325 -9.70 -23.73 11.50
N LEU A 326 -8.54 -23.18 11.13
CA LEU A 326 -7.70 -23.76 10.07
C LEU A 326 -7.21 -25.14 10.47
N ARG A 327 -6.78 -25.32 11.73
CA ARG A 327 -6.33 -26.63 12.22
C ARG A 327 -7.42 -27.69 12.13
N LYS A 328 -8.63 -27.41 12.62
CA LYS A 328 -9.76 -28.35 12.57
C LYS A 328 -10.04 -28.82 11.15
N TRP A 329 -9.88 -27.94 10.16
CA TRP A 329 -10.03 -28.29 8.76
C TRP A 329 -8.98 -29.31 8.29
N PHE A 330 -7.71 -29.14 8.68
CA PHE A 330 -6.65 -30.10 8.35
C PHE A 330 -6.80 -31.42 9.12
N GLU A 331 -7.21 -31.39 10.39
CA GLU A 331 -7.53 -32.59 11.18
C GLU A 331 -8.64 -33.42 10.51
N TYR A 332 -9.70 -32.77 10.05
CA TYR A 332 -10.77 -33.44 9.30
C TYR A 332 -10.27 -34.03 7.97
N LYS A 333 -9.45 -33.29 7.23
CA LYS A 333 -8.88 -33.75 5.95
C LYS A 333 -7.98 -34.97 6.12
N GLU A 334 -7.23 -35.07 7.21
CA GLU A 334 -6.35 -36.20 7.50
C GLU A 334 -7.06 -37.37 8.21
N GLY A 335 -8.37 -37.25 8.49
CA GLY A 335 -9.17 -38.31 9.12
C GLY A 335 -8.88 -38.51 10.61
N ILE A 336 -8.42 -37.47 11.29
CA ILE A 336 -8.00 -37.49 12.71
C ILE A 336 -9.15 -36.97 13.64
N ALA A 337 -10.25 -36.49 13.05
CA ALA A 337 -11.40 -35.91 13.74
C ALA A 337 -12.47 -36.94 14.16
#